data_AF-A0A2A3AF30-F1
#
_entry.id   AF-A0A2A3AF30-F1
#
_cell.length_a   1.000
_cell.length_b   1.000
_cell.length_c   1.000
_cell.angle_alpha   90.00
_cell.angle_beta   90.00
_cell.angle_gamma   90.00
#
_symmetry.space_group_name_H-M   'P 1'
#
loop_
_entity.id
_entity.type
_entity.pdbx_description
1 polymer ?
#
loop_
_entity_poly.entity_id
_entity_poly.type
_entity_poly.pdbx_seq_one_letter_code
_entity_poly.pdbx_strand_id
1 'polypeptide(L)'
;MRDGTKPNREPVWRWILIFGTYFFVSVFLDDWIADQFKASMQALVAIGGYWLSNLAVGLLTGTACYVIYSVHSRKLADQLVNGDPEPLPDHLDYVTQAQPGLWFSWFTGLLFWAVGLVMLFHWYPAAWIFAPIVGTTIIASGLKSMNNARMMDAQRGENPGSAKGLPGS
;
A
#
# COMPACT_ATOMS: atom_id res chain seq x y z
N MET A 1 -9.02 37.98 14.02
CA MET A 1 -9.60 37.74 12.67
C MET A 1 -8.44 37.57 11.72
N ARG A 2 -8.16 36.33 11.28
CA ARG A 2 -7.13 36.03 10.27
C ARG A 2 -7.79 35.22 9.17
N ASP A 3 -7.57 35.70 7.94
CA ASP A 3 -8.14 35.30 6.68
C ASP A 3 -8.13 33.79 6.39
N GLY A 4 -9.29 33.30 5.94
CA GLY A 4 -9.47 32.89 4.55
C GLY A 4 -8.42 31.95 3.95
N THR A 5 -8.65 30.64 4.13
CA THR A 5 -8.54 29.60 3.10
C THR A 5 -7.79 29.98 1.82
N LYS A 6 -6.46 29.84 1.81
CA LYS A 6 -5.76 29.57 0.54
C LYS A 6 -5.93 28.08 0.25
N PRO A 7 -6.58 27.67 -0.86
CA PRO A 7 -6.55 26.28 -1.25
C PRO A 7 -5.08 25.91 -1.45
N ASN A 8 -4.64 24.86 -0.78
CA ASN A 8 -3.32 24.26 -0.97
C ASN A 8 -3.34 23.63 -2.38
N ARG A 9 -3.29 24.47 -3.43
CA ARG A 9 -3.17 24.02 -4.81
C ARG A 9 -1.81 23.37 -4.88
N GLU A 10 -1.80 22.04 -4.78
CA GLU A 10 -0.62 21.27 -5.07
C GLU A 10 -0.05 21.79 -6.40
N PRO A 11 1.25 22.11 -6.44
CA PRO A 11 1.81 22.73 -7.61
C PRO A 11 1.57 21.81 -8.82
N VAL A 12 0.98 22.34 -9.88
CA VAL A 12 0.73 21.60 -11.14
C VAL A 12 2.02 20.94 -11.64
N TRP A 13 3.18 21.53 -11.36
CA TRP A 13 4.49 20.95 -11.68
C TRP A 13 4.76 19.61 -10.98
N ARG A 14 4.23 19.37 -9.78
CA ARG A 14 4.37 18.10 -9.06
C ARG A 14 3.61 16.99 -9.77
N TRP A 15 2.41 17.30 -10.28
CA TRP A 15 1.65 16.38 -11.12
C TRP A 15 2.31 16.17 -12.48
N ILE A 16 2.86 17.22 -13.10
CA ILE A 16 3.63 17.09 -14.35
C ILE A 16 4.89 16.24 -14.14
N LEU A 17 5.58 16.35 -13.00
CA LEU A 17 6.72 15.48 -12.69
C LEU A 17 6.29 14.05 -12.40
N ILE A 18 5.20 13.82 -11.67
CA ILE A 18 4.69 12.47 -11.42
C ILE A 18 4.27 11.82 -12.74
N PHE A 19 3.44 12.50 -13.54
CA PHE A 19 3.00 12.00 -14.84
C PHE A 19 4.13 11.90 -15.86
N GLY A 20 5.04 12.86 -15.89
CA GLY A 20 6.19 12.87 -16.81
C GLY A 20 7.23 11.82 -16.45
N THR A 21 7.49 11.60 -15.16
CA THR A 21 8.36 10.50 -14.71
C THR A 21 7.69 9.17 -14.95
N TYR A 22 6.39 9.03 -14.65
CA TYR A 22 5.63 7.81 -14.95
C TYR A 22 5.63 7.50 -16.45
N PHE A 23 5.37 8.49 -17.30
CA PHE A 23 5.38 8.35 -18.76
C PHE A 23 6.77 8.01 -19.29
N PHE A 24 7.82 8.68 -18.79
CA PHE A 24 9.21 8.37 -19.17
C PHE A 24 9.60 6.95 -18.75
N VAL A 25 9.24 6.55 -17.53
CA VAL A 25 9.48 5.19 -17.04
C VAL A 25 8.69 4.18 -17.88
N SER A 26 7.42 4.43 -18.19
CA SER A 26 6.55 3.52 -18.94
C SER A 26 6.92 3.40 -20.42
N VAL A 27 7.46 4.47 -21.05
CA VAL A 27 7.76 4.47 -22.48
C VAL A 27 9.20 4.08 -22.77
N PHE A 28 10.15 4.45 -21.91
CA PHE A 28 11.59 4.25 -22.20
C PHE A 28 12.26 3.24 -21.29
N LEU A 29 11.84 3.13 -20.03
CA LEU A 29 12.39 2.13 -19.13
C LEU A 29 11.59 0.84 -19.13
N ASP A 30 10.30 0.83 -19.46
CA ASP A 30 9.48 -0.38 -19.32
C ASP A 30 9.96 -1.49 -20.27
N ASP A 31 10.18 -1.18 -21.55
CA ASP A 31 10.71 -2.15 -22.52
C ASP A 31 12.12 -2.60 -22.16
N TRP A 32 12.99 -1.67 -21.78
CA TRP A 32 14.37 -1.99 -21.42
C TRP A 32 14.46 -2.79 -20.12
N ILE A 33 13.71 -2.42 -19.09
CA ILE A 33 13.60 -3.17 -17.83
C ILE A 33 12.98 -4.53 -18.10
N ALA A 34 11.92 -4.61 -18.90
CA ALA A 34 11.26 -5.88 -19.23
C ALA A 34 12.22 -6.82 -19.94
N ASP A 35 13.04 -6.31 -20.86
CA ASP A 35 14.03 -7.10 -21.60
C ASP A 35 15.21 -7.51 -20.71
N GLN A 36 15.73 -6.62 -19.86
CA GLN A 36 16.76 -6.97 -18.87
C GLN A 36 16.24 -7.97 -17.84
N PHE A 37 14.99 -7.81 -17.39
CA PHE A 37 14.34 -8.72 -16.48
C PHE A 37 14.15 -10.09 -17.13
N LYS A 38 13.65 -10.16 -18.37
CA LYS A 38 13.56 -11.41 -19.14
C LYS A 38 14.93 -12.07 -19.31
N ALA A 39 15.96 -11.31 -19.71
CA ALA A 39 17.31 -11.83 -19.89
C ALA A 39 17.90 -12.38 -18.58
N SER A 40 17.73 -11.64 -17.48
CA SER A 40 18.18 -12.06 -16.15
C SER A 40 17.44 -13.31 -15.67
N MET A 41 16.13 -13.37 -15.90
CA MET A 41 15.30 -14.52 -15.57
C MET A 41 15.65 -15.76 -16.41
N GLN A 42 15.94 -15.58 -17.70
CA GLN A 42 16.43 -16.67 -18.56
C GLN A 42 17.79 -17.18 -18.10
N ALA A 43 18.71 -16.29 -17.71
CA ALA A 43 20.00 -16.68 -17.15
C ALA A 43 19.84 -17.45 -15.81
N LEU A 44 18.94 -17.00 -14.94
CA LEU A 44 18.59 -17.67 -13.69
C LEU A 44 18.01 -19.07 -13.93
N VAL A 45 17.09 -19.21 -14.90
CA VAL A 45 16.54 -20.51 -15.30
C VAL A 45 17.62 -21.40 -15.93
N ALA A 46 18.54 -20.84 -16.71
CA ALA A 46 19.63 -21.61 -17.32
C ALA A 46 20.63 -22.16 -16.27
N ILE A 47 20.90 -21.40 -15.20
CA ILE A 47 21.86 -21.79 -14.15
C ILE A 47 21.23 -22.72 -13.13
N GLY A 48 20.01 -22.40 -12.67
CA GLY A 48 19.39 -23.06 -11.52
C GLY A 48 17.99 -23.58 -11.77
N GLY A 49 17.49 -23.57 -13.01
CA GLY A 49 16.13 -23.99 -13.32
C GLY A 49 15.05 -23.09 -12.69
N TYR A 50 13.79 -23.51 -12.85
CA TYR A 50 12.63 -22.72 -12.43
C TYR A 50 12.52 -22.51 -10.91
N TRP A 51 13.15 -23.34 -10.08
CA TRP A 51 13.08 -23.19 -8.62
C TRP A 51 13.89 -21.97 -8.14
N LEU A 52 15.10 -21.78 -8.69
CA LEU A 52 15.97 -20.66 -8.32
C LEU A 52 15.39 -19.33 -8.80
N SER A 53 14.84 -19.32 -10.01
CA SER A 53 14.19 -18.14 -10.57
C SER A 53 12.94 -17.75 -9.77
N ASN A 54 12.14 -18.73 -9.33
CA ASN A 54 10.96 -18.48 -8.49
C ASN A 54 11.35 -17.98 -7.09
N LEU A 55 12.42 -18.51 -6.51
CA LEU A 55 12.96 -18.04 -5.22
C LEU A 55 13.46 -16.59 -5.33
N ALA A 56 14.20 -16.25 -6.40
CA ALA A 56 14.68 -14.89 -6.65
C ALA A 56 13.50 -13.90 -6.79
N VAL A 57 12.47 -14.26 -7.57
CA VAL A 57 11.26 -13.43 -7.71
C VAL A 57 10.51 -13.30 -6.39
N GLY A 58 10.38 -14.38 -5.62
CA GLY A 58 9.77 -14.37 -4.29
C GLY A 58 10.51 -13.44 -3.32
N LEU A 59 11.84 -13.48 -3.32
CA LEU A 59 12.67 -12.59 -2.50
C LEU A 59 12.56 -11.13 -2.93
N LEU A 60 12.58 -10.84 -4.23
CA LEU A 60 12.40 -9.48 -4.75
C LEU A 60 11.02 -8.93 -4.38
N THR A 61 9.97 -9.72 -4.59
CA THR A 61 8.59 -9.36 -4.23
C THR A 61 8.46 -9.14 -2.72
N GLY A 62 8.99 -10.05 -1.91
CA GLY A 62 9.01 -9.93 -0.45
C GLY A 62 9.76 -8.69 0.03
N THR A 63 10.90 -8.38 -0.60
CA THR A 63 11.68 -7.18 -0.27
C THR A 63 10.91 -5.91 -0.62
N ALA A 64 10.31 -5.83 -1.81
CA ALA A 64 9.51 -4.67 -2.21
C ALA A 64 8.31 -4.47 -1.26
N CYS A 65 7.58 -5.55 -0.96
CA CYS A 65 6.48 -5.55 0.00
C CYS A 65 6.94 -5.08 1.40
N TYR A 66 8.08 -5.60 1.88
CA TYR A 66 8.65 -5.20 3.17
C TYR A 66 9.03 -3.73 3.19
N VAL A 67 9.70 -3.22 2.14
CA VAL A 67 10.09 -1.79 2.05
C VAL A 67 8.85 -0.91 2.11
N ILE A 68 7.83 -1.18 1.27
CA ILE A 68 6.57 -0.42 1.26
C ILE A 68 5.90 -0.47 2.64
N TYR A 69 5.77 -1.65 3.22
CA TYR A 69 5.18 -1.84 4.54
C TYR A 69 5.97 -1.10 5.63
N SER A 70 7.30 -1.09 5.56
CA SER A 70 8.17 -0.41 6.52
C SER A 70 8.06 1.11 6.43
N VAL A 71 8.00 1.67 5.22
CA VAL A 71 7.81 3.10 5.00
C VAL A 71 6.43 3.53 5.50
N HIS A 72 5.38 2.78 5.15
CA HIS A 72 4.02 3.00 5.65
C HIS A 72 3.98 2.94 7.18
N SER A 73 4.62 1.93 7.77
CA SER A 73 4.71 1.74 9.22
C SER A 73 5.39 2.91 9.93
N ARG A 74 6.49 3.42 9.36
CA ARG A 74 7.22 4.57 9.92
C ARG A 74 6.36 5.84 9.86
N LYS A 75 5.70 6.08 8.73
CA LYS A 75 4.78 7.21 8.58
C LYS A 75 3.67 7.20 9.64
N LEU A 76 3.06 6.03 9.90
CA LEU A 76 2.05 5.89 10.94
C LEU A 76 2.63 6.12 12.36
N ALA A 77 3.83 5.59 12.63
CA ALA A 77 4.50 5.81 13.92
C ALA A 77 4.85 7.29 14.13
N ASP A 78 5.31 7.99 13.10
CA ASP A 78 5.60 9.42 13.15
C ASP A 78 4.35 10.25 13.45
N GLN A 79 3.18 9.85 12.93
CA GLN A 79 1.89 10.51 13.26
C GLN A 79 1.53 10.35 14.74
N LEU A 80 1.85 9.21 15.37
CA LEU A 80 1.58 8.98 16.79
C LEU A 80 2.49 9.80 17.71
N VAL A 81 3.73 10.08 17.27
CA VAL A 81 4.73 10.81 18.06
C VAL A 81 4.62 12.31 17.85
N ASN A 82 4.51 12.77 16.61
CA ASN A 82 4.54 14.18 16.24
C ASN A 82 3.13 14.79 16.09
N GLY A 83 2.09 13.97 16.22
CA GLY A 83 0.71 14.36 15.92
C GLY A 83 0.38 14.23 14.43
N ASP A 84 -0.92 14.21 14.13
CA ASP A 84 -1.39 14.15 12.75
C ASP A 84 -1.13 15.49 12.04
N PRO A 85 -0.44 15.51 10.88
CA PRO A 85 -0.29 16.74 10.08
C PRO A 85 -1.62 17.32 9.59
N GLU A 86 -2.65 16.48 9.43
CA GLU A 86 -4.00 16.89 9.00
C GLU A 86 -5.05 16.32 9.96
N PRO A 87 -5.17 16.88 11.18
CA PRO A 87 -6.03 16.30 12.20
C PRO A 87 -7.50 16.32 11.74
N LEU A 88 -8.17 15.17 11.90
CA LEU A 88 -9.61 15.09 11.66
C LEU A 88 -10.38 16.06 12.56
N PRO A 89 -11.47 16.68 12.06
CA PRO A 89 -12.40 17.45 12.88
C PRO A 89 -12.95 16.65 14.07
N ASP A 90 -13.18 17.29 15.23
CA ASP A 90 -13.64 16.65 16.49
C ASP A 90 -15.00 15.92 16.43
N HIS A 91 -15.73 16.01 15.32
CA HIS A 91 -16.98 15.28 15.10
C HIS A 91 -16.79 13.99 14.30
N LEU A 92 -15.57 13.73 13.81
CA LEU A 92 -15.21 12.56 13.01
C LEU A 92 -14.14 11.74 13.75
N ASP A 93 -14.35 10.43 13.83
CA ASP A 93 -13.41 9.48 14.40
C ASP A 93 -12.51 8.87 13.31
N TYR A 94 -11.24 8.64 13.64
CA TYR A 94 -10.29 8.01 12.71
C TYR A 94 -10.70 6.59 12.36
N VAL A 95 -11.30 5.87 13.31
CA VAL A 95 -11.76 4.48 13.11
C VAL A 95 -12.79 4.38 12.00
N THR A 96 -13.86 5.18 12.02
CA THR A 96 -14.86 5.18 10.94
C THR A 96 -14.24 5.56 9.59
N GLN A 97 -13.31 6.51 9.56
CA GLN A 97 -12.63 6.91 8.31
C GLN A 97 -11.68 5.81 7.78
N ALA A 98 -11.06 5.02 8.67
CA ALA A 98 -10.16 3.95 8.28
C ALA A 98 -10.89 2.65 7.83
N GLN A 99 -12.15 2.48 8.21
CA GLN A 99 -12.91 1.25 7.99
C GLN A 99 -13.10 0.87 6.51
N PRO A 100 -13.42 1.79 5.58
CA PRO A 100 -13.48 1.47 4.15
C PRO A 100 -12.13 1.00 3.60
N GLY A 101 -11.03 1.62 4.07
CA GLY A 101 -9.67 1.25 3.69
C GLY A 101 -9.29 -0.15 4.17
N LEU A 102 -9.70 -0.52 5.39
CA LEU A 102 -9.54 -1.88 5.90
C LEU A 102 -10.29 -2.90 5.03
N TRP A 103 -11.56 -2.65 4.71
CA TRP A 103 -12.33 -3.53 3.83
C TRP A 103 -11.68 -3.67 2.46
N PHE A 104 -11.28 -2.55 1.85
CA PHE A 104 -10.59 -2.56 0.57
C PHE A 104 -9.29 -3.38 0.62
N SER A 105 -8.51 -3.26 1.69
CA SER A 105 -7.29 -4.04 1.87
C SER A 105 -7.57 -5.54 2.00
N TRP A 106 -8.64 -5.92 2.70
CA TRP A 106 -9.08 -7.31 2.84
C TRP A 106 -9.55 -7.90 1.51
N PHE A 107 -10.45 -7.20 0.81
CA PHE A 107 -10.95 -7.64 -0.50
C PHE A 107 -9.81 -7.79 -1.50
N THR A 108 -8.93 -6.79 -1.58
CA THR A 108 -7.78 -6.82 -2.49
C THR A 108 -6.82 -7.94 -2.10
N GLY A 109 -6.49 -8.10 -0.82
CA GLY A 109 -5.61 -9.17 -0.37
C GLY A 109 -6.15 -10.57 -0.65
N LEU A 110 -7.45 -10.80 -0.39
CA LEU A 110 -8.13 -12.06 -0.71
C LEU A 110 -8.20 -12.29 -2.22
N LEU A 111 -8.39 -11.24 -3.03
CA LEU A 111 -8.34 -11.34 -4.49
C LEU A 111 -6.96 -11.83 -4.96
N PHE A 112 -5.87 -11.28 -4.42
CA PHE A 112 -4.51 -11.76 -4.74
C PHE A 112 -4.31 -13.22 -4.36
N TRP A 113 -4.84 -13.66 -3.21
CA TRP A 113 -4.85 -15.08 -2.84
C TRP A 113 -5.64 -15.94 -3.83
N ALA A 114 -6.85 -15.50 -4.21
CA ALA A 114 -7.69 -16.21 -5.17
C ALA A 114 -7.04 -16.31 -6.55
N VAL A 115 -6.42 -15.21 -7.04
CA VAL A 115 -5.65 -15.21 -8.28
C VAL A 115 -4.46 -16.17 -8.18
N GLY A 116 -3.73 -16.16 -7.06
CA GLY A 116 -2.66 -17.12 -6.80
C GLY A 116 -3.14 -18.58 -6.89
N LEU A 117 -4.28 -18.90 -6.26
CA LEU A 117 -4.89 -20.23 -6.30
C LEU A 117 -5.28 -20.62 -7.73
N VAL A 118 -5.98 -19.74 -8.45
CA VAL A 118 -6.40 -20.00 -9.84
C VAL A 118 -5.18 -20.25 -10.73
N MET A 119 -4.12 -19.46 -10.58
CA MET A 119 -2.90 -19.60 -11.36
C MET A 119 -2.12 -20.88 -11.03
N LEU A 120 -2.18 -21.35 -9.78
CA LEU A 120 -1.64 -22.65 -9.38
C LEU A 120 -2.32 -23.79 -10.17
N PHE A 121 -3.64 -23.75 -10.32
CA PHE A 121 -4.40 -24.74 -11.10
C PHE A 121 -4.21 -24.62 -12.62
N HIS A 122 -3.70 -23.49 -13.11
CA HIS A 122 -3.39 -23.25 -14.53
C HIS A 122 -1.91 -23.46 -14.87
N TRP A 123 -1.18 -24.26 -14.09
CA TRP A 123 0.24 -24.60 -14.33
C TRP A 123 1.22 -23.42 -14.24
N TYR A 124 0.87 -22.36 -13.49
CA TYR A 124 1.77 -21.27 -13.12
C TYR A 124 2.12 -21.32 -11.63
N PRO A 125 2.91 -22.31 -11.16
CA PRO A 125 3.22 -22.48 -9.74
C PRO A 125 3.99 -21.30 -9.15
N ALA A 126 4.69 -20.51 -9.98
CA ALA A 126 5.34 -19.28 -9.56
C ALA A 126 4.35 -18.24 -9.02
N ALA A 127 3.13 -18.20 -9.55
CA ALA A 127 2.07 -17.30 -9.09
C ALA A 127 1.56 -17.59 -7.69
N TRP A 128 1.72 -18.84 -7.26
CA TRP A 128 1.42 -19.22 -5.89
C TRP A 128 2.44 -18.69 -4.87
N ILE A 129 3.64 -18.30 -5.31
CA ILE A 129 4.66 -17.77 -4.41
C ILE A 129 4.45 -16.26 -4.22
N PHE A 130 4.27 -15.51 -5.32
CA PHE A 130 4.19 -14.05 -5.22
C PHE A 130 2.83 -13.53 -4.75
N ALA A 131 1.73 -14.13 -5.20
CA ALA A 131 0.40 -13.56 -4.96
C ALA A 131 0.01 -13.59 -3.47
N PRO A 132 0.31 -14.65 -2.70
CA PRO A 132 0.13 -14.63 -1.25
C PRO A 132 1.02 -13.60 -0.52
N ILE A 133 2.27 -13.40 -0.95
CA ILE A 133 3.17 -12.39 -0.35
C ILE A 133 2.57 -10.98 -0.50
N VAL A 134 2.11 -10.66 -1.71
CA VAL A 134 1.46 -9.36 -1.98
C VAL A 134 0.15 -9.24 -1.20
N GLY A 135 -0.71 -10.25 -1.28
CA GLY A 135 -2.02 -10.23 -0.62
C GLY A 135 -1.94 -10.11 0.91
N THR A 136 -1.03 -10.85 1.54
CA THR A 136 -0.79 -10.75 3.00
C THR A 136 -0.23 -9.39 3.40
N THR A 137 0.68 -8.81 2.61
CA THR A 137 1.23 -7.48 2.87
C THR A 137 0.14 -6.40 2.84
N ILE A 138 -0.78 -6.49 1.86
CA ILE A 138 -1.91 -5.55 1.74
C ILE A 138 -2.82 -5.67 2.98
N ILE A 139 -3.22 -6.88 3.37
CA ILE A 139 -4.05 -7.11 4.57
C ILE A 139 -3.35 -6.57 5.83
N ALA A 140 -2.05 -6.87 5.99
CA ALA A 140 -1.27 -6.38 7.12
C ALA A 140 -1.20 -4.85 7.17
N SER A 141 -1.04 -4.19 6.01
CA SER A 141 -1.03 -2.73 5.93
C SER A 141 -2.35 -2.11 6.35
N GLY A 142 -3.50 -2.69 5.94
CA GLY A 142 -4.82 -2.23 6.35
C GLY A 142 -5.10 -2.44 7.83
N LEU A 143 -4.73 -3.61 8.37
CA LEU A 143 -4.83 -3.87 9.81
C LEU A 143 -3.99 -2.89 10.63
N LYS A 144 -2.78 -2.55 10.16
CA LYS A 144 -1.92 -1.59 10.82
C LYS A 144 -2.49 -0.18 10.78
N SER A 145 -3.07 0.25 9.65
CA SER A 145 -3.77 1.53 9.55
C SER A 145 -4.96 1.61 10.52
N MET A 146 -5.73 0.54 10.66
CA MET A 146 -6.85 0.46 11.62
C MET A 146 -6.37 0.55 13.07
N ASN A 147 -5.28 -0.14 13.40
CA ASN A 147 -4.70 -0.06 14.74
C ASN A 147 -4.16 1.35 15.03
N ASN A 148 -3.54 2.00 14.05
CA ASN A 148 -3.12 3.38 14.17
C ASN A 148 -4.30 4.32 14.41
N ALA A 149 -5.38 4.18 13.63
CA ALA A 149 -6.61 4.94 13.83
C ALA A 149 -7.17 4.82 15.25
N ARG A 150 -7.23 3.60 15.79
CA ARG A 150 -7.64 3.36 17.19
C ARG A 150 -6.72 4.04 18.21
N MET A 151 -5.41 4.04 17.96
CA MET A 151 -4.45 4.72 18.84
C MET A 151 -4.60 6.24 18.77
N MET A 152 -4.87 6.79 17.58
CA MET A 152 -5.13 8.22 17.40
C MET A 152 -6.42 8.67 18.08
N ASP A 153 -7.51 7.89 17.97
CA ASP A 153 -8.78 8.16 18.69
C ASP A 153 -8.56 8.08 20.21
N ALA A 154 -7.80 7.09 20.69
CA ALA A 154 -7.47 6.95 22.11
C ALA A 154 -6.64 8.13 22.65
N GLN A 155 -5.70 8.66 21.87
CA GLN A 155 -4.94 9.87 22.24
C GLN A 155 -5.83 11.12 22.36
N ARG A 156 -6.93 11.18 21.61
CA ARG A 156 -7.94 12.25 21.71
C ARG A 156 -8.94 12.05 22.85
N GLY A 157 -8.88 10.91 23.54
CA GLY A 157 -9.86 10.54 24.56
C GLY A 157 -11.24 10.18 23.98
N GLU A 158 -11.31 9.88 22.68
CA GLU A 158 -12.54 9.46 22.02
C GLU A 158 -12.66 7.92 22.08
N ASN A 159 -13.86 7.43 22.41
CA ASN A 159 -14.11 6.00 22.33
C ASN A 159 -14.18 5.59 20.85
N PRO A 160 -13.52 4.50 20.44
CA PRO A 160 -13.54 4.04 19.05
C PRO A 160 -14.98 3.76 18.60
N GLY A 161 -15.42 4.43 17.53
CA GLY A 161 -16.79 4.32 17.01
C GLY A 161 -17.81 5.30 17.60
N SER A 162 -17.39 6.22 18.47
CA SER A 162 -18.23 7.35 18.91
C SER A 162 -18.17 8.47 17.88
N ALA A 163 -18.85 8.32 16.74
CA ALA A 163 -19.22 9.48 15.94
C ALA A 163 -20.06 10.39 16.85
N LYS A 164 -19.47 11.50 17.32
CA LYS A 164 -20.23 12.49 18.10
C LYS A 164 -21.35 12.95 17.18
N GLY A 165 -22.59 12.65 17.57
CA GLY A 165 -23.77 13.06 16.82
C GLY A 165 -23.64 14.51 16.40
N LEU A 166 -23.95 14.78 15.13
CA LEU A 166 -23.97 16.12 14.56
C LEU A 166 -24.58 17.09 15.59
N PRO A 167 -23.90 18.19 15.95
CA PRO A 167 -24.51 19.20 16.79
C PRO A 167 -25.66 19.84 16.01
N GLY A 168 -26.88 19.32 16.16
CA GLY A 168 -28.07 19.87 15.51
C GLY A 168 -29.21 18.92 15.16
N SER A 169 -29.36 17.73 15.77
CA SER A 169 -30.60 16.95 15.71
C SER A 169 -31.31 16.91 17.04
#